data_AF-A0A6B2G3J9-F1
#
_entry.id   AF-A0A6B2G3J9-F1
#
_cell.length_a   1.000
_cell.length_b   1.000
_cell.length_c   1.000
_cell.angle_alpha   90.00
_cell.angle_beta   90.00
_cell.angle_gamma   90.00
#
_symmetry.space_group_name_H-M   'P 1'
#
loop_
_entity.id
_entity.type
_entity.pdbx_description
1 polymer ?
#
loop_
_entity_poly.entity_id
_entity_poly.type
_entity_poly.pdbx_seq_one_letter_code
_entity_poly.pdbx_strand_id
1 'polypeptide(L)'
;MYFDVHPPTGKLLLTLFGYFVGYDGKFQFSPPGVDFGTTKYSGIRKICAYLGAASICFIYLYVYQITNCEDTALISALFLCFDHANLIISRYILLDSLLLFFTSFSLYFFSISFTNTPAKNINLSLTGISLGILLGIKFSGIFTFIYLGLNTLYSFCTYFADTSINLTKILYQIIKRFAFLILVPGLVYATAFYIHINILS
;
A
#
# COMPACT_ATOMS: atom_id res chain seq x y z
N MET A 1 -7.56 26.69 -5.36
CA MET A 1 -7.65 25.61 -4.37
C MET A 1 -8.48 24.48 -4.98
N TYR A 2 -7.87 23.33 -5.27
CA TYR A 2 -8.59 22.15 -5.73
C TYR A 2 -9.05 21.38 -4.49
N PHE A 3 -10.36 21.14 -4.34
CA PHE A 3 -10.92 20.41 -3.20
C PHE A 3 -11.31 19.01 -3.66
N ASP A 4 -10.62 17.99 -3.15
CA ASP A 4 -11.02 16.59 -3.27
C ASP A 4 -11.41 16.04 -1.90
N VAL A 5 -12.33 15.08 -1.89
CA VAL A 5 -12.68 14.29 -0.71
C VAL A 5 -11.55 13.32 -0.36
N HIS A 6 -10.74 12.92 -1.33
CA HIS A 6 -9.63 12.00 -1.10
C HIS A 6 -8.35 12.72 -0.64
N PRO A 7 -7.54 12.09 0.24
CA PRO A 7 -6.27 12.66 0.64
C PRO A 7 -5.31 12.80 -0.57
N PRO A 8 -4.32 13.70 -0.50
CA PRO A 8 -3.60 14.16 -1.68
C PRO A 8 -2.55 13.17 -2.19
N THR A 9 -2.13 12.19 -1.38
CA THR A 9 -0.97 11.33 -1.67
C THR A 9 -1.16 10.54 -2.96
N GLY A 10 -2.36 10.03 -3.21
CA GLY A 10 -2.64 9.29 -4.45
C GLY A 10 -2.48 10.15 -5.70
N LYS A 11 -2.95 11.40 -5.64
CA LYS A 11 -2.80 12.35 -6.75
C LYS A 11 -1.36 12.82 -6.91
N LEU A 12 -0.67 13.07 -5.81
CA LEU A 12 0.75 13.42 -5.82
C LEU A 12 1.59 12.32 -6.48
N LEU A 13 1.31 11.04 -6.18
CA LEU A 13 1.97 9.91 -6.80
C LEU A 13 1.69 9.83 -8.31
N LEU A 14 0.43 10.01 -8.73
CA LEU A 14 0.09 10.05 -10.15
C LEU A 14 0.79 11.22 -10.87
N THR A 15 0.86 12.40 -10.26
CA THR A 15 1.59 13.56 -10.79
C THR A 15 3.09 13.26 -10.91
N LEU A 16 3.68 12.62 -9.91
CA LEU A 16 5.08 12.20 -9.91
C LEU A 16 5.36 11.15 -11.00
N PHE A 17 4.45 10.19 -11.21
CA PHE A 17 4.53 9.25 -12.33
C PHE A 17 4.39 9.94 -13.69
N GLY A 18 3.50 10.93 -13.79
CA GLY A 18 3.38 11.79 -14.97
C GLY A 18 4.68 12.51 -15.27
N TYR A 19 5.32 13.09 -14.26
CA TYR A 19 6.61 13.77 -14.40
C TYR A 19 7.69 12.83 -14.95
N PHE A 20 7.82 11.59 -14.43
CA PHE A 20 8.78 10.60 -14.93
C PHE A 20 8.52 10.15 -16.38
N VAL A 21 7.26 10.14 -16.80
CA VAL A 21 6.86 9.78 -18.16
C VAL A 21 7.02 10.96 -19.14
N GLY A 22 7.36 12.15 -18.63
CA GLY A 22 7.47 13.37 -19.42
C GLY A 22 6.11 13.92 -19.84
N TYR A 23 5.13 13.86 -18.93
CA TYR A 23 3.81 14.46 -19.09
C TYR A 23 3.84 15.93 -18.64
N ASP A 24 3.55 16.85 -19.56
CA ASP A 24 3.68 18.30 -19.34
C ASP A 24 2.54 18.93 -18.50
N GLY A 25 1.57 18.14 -18.02
CA GLY A 25 0.47 18.65 -17.19
C GLY A 25 -0.59 19.50 -17.91
N LYS A 26 -0.37 19.83 -19.20
CA LYS A 26 -1.22 20.77 -19.97
C LYS A 26 -2.60 20.21 -20.33
N PHE A 27 -2.77 18.89 -20.35
CA PHE A 27 -4.05 18.28 -20.69
C PHE A 27 -4.89 18.02 -19.45
N GLN A 28 -6.14 18.46 -19.49
CA GLN A 28 -7.08 18.27 -18.41
C GLN A 28 -7.96 17.04 -18.73
N PHE A 29 -7.94 16.03 -17.87
CA PHE A 29 -8.62 14.74 -18.08
C PHE A 29 -10.16 14.79 -17.92
N SER A 30 -10.77 15.95 -18.16
CA SER A 30 -12.19 16.19 -17.96
C SER A 30 -12.73 17.10 -19.07
N PRO A 31 -13.83 16.75 -19.77
CA PRO A 31 -14.76 15.62 -19.56
C PRO A 31 -14.35 14.28 -20.21
N PRO A 32 -15.00 13.14 -19.86
CA PRO A 32 -14.75 11.85 -20.50
C PRO A 32 -15.15 11.85 -21.98
N GLY A 33 -14.42 11.09 -22.80
CA GLY A 33 -14.67 10.96 -24.25
C GLY A 33 -13.89 11.94 -25.13
N VAL A 34 -13.06 12.81 -24.54
CA VAL A 34 -12.18 13.72 -25.29
C VAL A 34 -10.96 12.94 -25.82
N ASP A 35 -10.66 13.14 -27.10
CA ASP A 35 -9.45 12.58 -27.71
C ASP A 35 -8.19 13.13 -27.06
N PHE A 36 -7.28 12.21 -26.73
CA PHE A 36 -6.07 12.50 -25.97
C PHE A 36 -4.98 13.20 -26.79
N GLY A 37 -5.19 13.44 -28.10
CA GLY A 37 -4.24 14.11 -28.98
C GLY A 37 -2.81 13.57 -28.86
N THR A 38 -1.84 14.45 -28.59
CA THR A 38 -0.42 14.14 -28.44
C THR A 38 0.00 13.83 -26.99
N THR A 39 -0.96 13.69 -26.06
CA THR A 39 -0.65 13.56 -24.64
C THR A 39 -0.06 12.20 -24.32
N LYS A 40 1.00 12.18 -23.51
CA LYS A 40 1.70 10.95 -23.10
C LYS A 40 0.98 10.20 -21.98
N TYR A 41 -0.35 10.05 -22.06
CA TYR A 41 -1.15 9.35 -21.05
C TYR A 41 -0.83 7.84 -20.97
N SER A 42 -0.32 7.26 -22.06
CA SER A 42 0.03 5.84 -22.15
C SER A 42 1.06 5.41 -21.09
N GLY A 43 2.06 6.26 -20.79
CA GLY A 43 3.07 5.90 -19.79
C GLY A 43 2.50 5.83 -18.38
N ILE A 44 1.60 6.74 -18.02
CA ILE A 44 0.91 6.70 -16.72
C ILE A 44 0.04 5.44 -16.62
N ARG A 45 -0.69 5.08 -17.69
CA ARG A 45 -1.45 3.81 -17.75
C ARG A 45 -0.56 2.57 -17.58
N LYS A 46 0.62 2.56 -18.20
CA LYS A 46 1.58 1.46 -18.03
C LYS A 46 2.01 1.32 -16.57
N ILE A 47 2.28 2.43 -15.88
CA ILE A 47 2.65 2.39 -14.45
C ILE A 47 1.51 1.83 -13.61
N CYS A 48 0.27 2.27 -13.81
CA CYS A 48 -0.90 1.69 -13.13
C CYS A 48 -1.04 0.18 -13.40
N ALA A 49 -0.84 -0.24 -14.65
CA ALA A 49 -0.89 -1.65 -15.02
C ALA A 49 0.24 -2.46 -14.37
N TYR A 50 1.45 -1.91 -14.28
CA TYR A 50 2.58 -2.55 -13.58
C TYR A 50 2.34 -2.68 -12.08
N LEU A 51 1.77 -1.66 -11.42
CA LEU A 51 1.42 -1.73 -10.00
C LEU A 51 0.30 -2.75 -9.76
N GLY A 52 -0.70 -2.79 -10.63
CA GLY A 52 -1.74 -3.81 -10.61
C GLY A 52 -1.18 -5.24 -10.79
N ALA A 53 -0.27 -5.44 -11.74
CA ALA A 53 0.40 -6.72 -11.94
C ALA A 53 1.29 -7.10 -10.75
N ALA A 54 2.05 -6.17 -10.19
CA ALA A 54 2.90 -6.40 -9.04
C ALA A 54 2.08 -6.77 -7.79
N SER A 55 0.85 -6.28 -7.65
CA SER A 55 -0.06 -6.66 -6.56
C SER A 55 -0.37 -8.16 -6.55
N ILE A 56 -0.44 -8.80 -7.72
CA ILE A 56 -0.63 -10.25 -7.86
C ILE A 56 0.56 -11.00 -7.28
N CYS A 57 1.79 -10.55 -7.58
CA CYS A 57 3.01 -11.14 -7.03
C CYS A 57 3.05 -11.03 -5.50
N PHE A 58 2.67 -9.87 -4.94
CA PHE A 58 2.65 -9.71 -3.49
C PHE A 58 1.57 -10.55 -2.80
N ILE A 59 0.43 -10.79 -3.45
CA ILE A 59 -0.61 -11.68 -2.93
C ILE A 59 -0.14 -13.13 -2.93
N TYR A 60 0.52 -13.60 -4.00
CA TYR A 60 1.17 -14.91 -4.00
C TYR A 60 2.10 -15.06 -2.79
N LEU A 61 3.01 -14.10 -2.62
CA LEU A 61 4.01 -14.15 -1.56
C LEU A 61 3.38 -14.07 -0.16
N TYR A 62 2.33 -13.26 0.02
CA TYR A 62 1.59 -13.17 1.27
C TYR A 62 0.88 -14.49 1.61
N VAL A 63 0.17 -15.10 0.67
CA VAL A 63 -0.55 -16.36 0.89
C VAL A 63 0.44 -17.50 1.17
N TYR A 64 1.56 -17.54 0.45
CA TYR A 64 2.64 -18.47 0.74
C TYR A 64 3.16 -18.28 2.17
N GLN A 65 3.39 -17.03 2.59
CA GLN A 65 3.92 -16.72 3.92
C GLN A 65 3.01 -17.18 5.06
N ILE A 66 1.68 -17.14 4.89
CA ILE A 66 0.72 -17.52 5.94
C ILE A 66 0.35 -19.02 5.90
N THR A 67 0.43 -19.66 4.73
CA THR A 67 0.02 -21.07 4.56
C THR A 67 1.19 -22.05 4.47
N ASN A 68 2.39 -21.58 4.12
CA ASN A 68 3.55 -22.37 3.71
C ASN A 68 3.24 -23.39 2.60
N CYS A 69 2.24 -23.11 1.75
CA CYS A 69 1.80 -23.99 0.67
C CYS A 69 1.88 -23.27 -0.69
N GLU A 70 2.72 -23.78 -1.58
CA GLU A 70 2.91 -23.20 -2.93
C GLU A 70 1.64 -23.31 -3.77
N ASP A 71 0.94 -24.44 -3.73
CA ASP A 71 -0.29 -24.65 -4.50
C ASP A 71 -1.39 -23.66 -4.10
N THR A 72 -1.56 -23.42 -2.79
CA THR A 72 -2.57 -22.47 -2.29
C THR A 72 -2.22 -21.04 -2.69
N ALA A 73 -0.93 -20.68 -2.59
CA ALA A 73 -0.43 -19.39 -3.03
C ALA A 73 -0.65 -19.19 -4.54
N LEU A 74 -0.34 -20.20 -5.36
CA LEU A 74 -0.50 -20.16 -6.80
C LEU A 74 -1.97 -20.01 -7.20
N ILE A 75 -2.87 -20.79 -6.60
CA ILE A 75 -4.32 -20.68 -6.85
C ILE A 75 -4.82 -19.27 -6.51
N SER A 76 -4.39 -18.70 -5.36
CA SER A 76 -4.80 -17.35 -4.96
C SER A 76 -4.35 -16.26 -5.95
N ALA A 77 -3.12 -16.39 -6.45
CA ALA A 77 -2.56 -15.47 -7.43
C ALA A 77 -3.25 -15.59 -8.80
N LEU A 78 -3.57 -16.82 -9.23
CA LEU A 78 -4.32 -17.07 -10.46
C LEU A 78 -5.73 -16.49 -10.38
N PHE A 79 -6.42 -16.61 -9.24
CA PHE A 79 -7.74 -15.99 -9.07
C PHE A 79 -7.68 -14.47 -9.22
N LEU A 80 -6.69 -13.80 -8.65
CA LEU A 80 -6.55 -12.36 -8.82
C LEU A 80 -6.07 -11.96 -10.23
N CYS A 81 -5.25 -12.80 -10.86
CA CYS A 81 -4.73 -12.57 -12.21
C CYS A 81 -5.85 -12.65 -13.26
N PHE A 82 -6.79 -13.59 -13.09
CA PHE A 82 -7.94 -13.76 -13.99
C PHE A 82 -9.19 -13.01 -13.51
N ASP A 83 -9.12 -12.24 -12.43
CA ASP A 83 -10.21 -11.36 -12.02
C ASP A 83 -10.34 -10.18 -13.00
N HIS A 84 -11.44 -10.19 -13.73
CA HIS A 84 -11.78 -9.17 -14.72
C HIS A 84 -11.89 -7.77 -14.10
N ALA A 85 -12.36 -7.66 -12.84
CA ALA A 85 -12.47 -6.38 -12.16
C ALA A 85 -11.08 -5.76 -11.92
N ASN A 86 -10.12 -6.56 -11.46
CA ASN A 86 -8.74 -6.13 -11.23
C ASN A 86 -8.05 -5.70 -12.55
N LEU A 87 -8.28 -6.43 -13.64
CA LEU A 87 -7.74 -6.09 -14.97
C LEU A 87 -8.28 -4.75 -15.48
N ILE A 88 -9.58 -4.50 -15.33
CA ILE A 88 -10.19 -3.22 -15.71
C ILE A 88 -9.58 -2.08 -14.89
N ILE A 89 -9.58 -2.21 -13.56
CA ILE A 89 -9.14 -1.14 -12.66
C ILE A 89 -7.66 -0.80 -12.89
N SER A 90 -6.82 -1.81 -13.12
CA SER A 90 -5.38 -1.63 -13.34
C SER A 90 -5.03 -1.03 -14.70
N ARG A 91 -5.91 -1.17 -15.71
CA ARG A 91 -5.70 -0.64 -17.07
C ARG A 91 -5.89 0.88 -17.17
N TYR A 92 -6.74 1.43 -16.32
CA TYR A 92 -7.05 2.87 -16.32
C TYR A 92 -6.15 3.63 -15.33
N ILE A 93 -6.08 4.96 -15.48
CA ILE A 93 -5.34 5.84 -14.56
C ILE A 93 -6.21 6.05 -13.30
N LEU A 94 -6.43 4.97 -12.55
CA LEU A 94 -7.23 4.98 -11.33
C LEU A 94 -6.34 4.81 -10.10
N LEU A 95 -6.72 5.53 -9.05
CA LEU A 95 -6.07 5.45 -7.73
C LEU A 95 -6.21 4.06 -7.10
N ASP A 96 -7.22 3.30 -7.49
CA ASP A 96 -7.49 1.96 -6.96
C ASP A 96 -6.36 0.96 -7.31
N SER A 97 -5.66 1.14 -8.44
CA SER A 97 -4.48 0.32 -8.78
C SER A 97 -3.33 0.50 -7.78
N LEU A 98 -3.08 1.74 -7.35
CA LEU A 98 -2.10 2.04 -6.30
C LEU A 98 -2.57 1.49 -4.95
N LEU A 99 -3.86 1.63 -4.64
CA LEU A 99 -4.45 1.13 -3.40
C LEU A 99 -4.26 -0.39 -3.26
N LEU A 100 -4.52 -1.16 -4.32
CA LEU A 100 -4.35 -2.62 -4.36
C LEU A 100 -2.88 -3.01 -4.18
N PHE A 101 -1.97 -2.30 -4.86
CA PHE A 101 -0.54 -2.50 -4.70
C PHE A 101 -0.06 -2.27 -3.26
N PHE A 102 -0.34 -1.10 -2.68
CA PHE A 102 0.11 -0.81 -1.31
C PHE A 102 -0.58 -1.69 -0.26
N THR A 103 -1.81 -2.14 -0.52
CA THR A 103 -2.50 -3.10 0.35
C THR A 103 -1.76 -4.45 0.35
N SER A 104 -1.59 -5.07 -0.82
CA SER A 104 -0.89 -6.35 -0.95
C SER A 104 0.56 -6.29 -0.46
N PHE A 105 1.27 -5.19 -0.76
CA PHE A 105 2.62 -4.91 -0.26
C PHE A 105 2.65 -4.86 1.27
N SER A 106 1.74 -4.10 1.91
CA SER A 106 1.69 -3.98 3.37
C SER A 106 1.39 -5.32 4.05
N LEU A 107 0.48 -6.12 3.49
CA LEU A 107 0.14 -7.46 4.00
C LEU A 107 1.35 -8.40 3.97
N TYR A 108 2.07 -8.43 2.85
CA TYR A 108 3.26 -9.28 2.69
C TYR A 108 4.35 -8.90 3.69
N PHE A 109 4.80 -7.65 3.73
CA PHE A 109 5.87 -7.24 4.64
C PHE A 109 5.47 -7.35 6.11
N PHE A 110 4.19 -7.13 6.43
CA PHE A 110 3.67 -7.40 7.77
C PHE A 110 3.81 -8.87 8.11
N SER A 111 3.37 -9.79 7.24
CA SER A 111 3.42 -11.23 7.50
C SER A 111 4.85 -11.76 7.71
N ILE A 112 5.82 -11.28 6.93
CA ILE A 112 7.23 -11.67 7.11
C ILE A 112 7.79 -11.13 8.43
N SER A 113 7.32 -9.97 8.91
CA SER A 113 7.80 -9.38 10.16
C SER A 113 7.58 -10.28 11.40
N PHE A 114 6.64 -11.23 11.31
CA PHE A 114 6.39 -12.25 12.34
C PHE A 114 7.37 -13.42 12.28
N THR A 115 7.92 -13.72 11.11
CA THR A 115 8.88 -14.81 10.97
C THR A 115 10.27 -14.43 11.45
N ASN A 116 11.04 -15.40 11.94
CA ASN A 116 12.38 -15.21 12.52
C ASN A 116 13.46 -14.90 11.47
N THR A 117 13.27 -13.83 10.69
CA THR A 117 14.25 -13.33 9.72
C THR A 117 15.05 -12.16 10.28
N PRO A 118 16.31 -11.96 9.84
CA PRO A 118 17.17 -10.87 10.31
C PRO A 118 16.65 -9.47 9.91
N ALA A 119 15.81 -9.36 8.87
CA ALA A 119 15.29 -8.11 8.32
C ALA A 119 14.00 -7.58 8.99
N LYS A 120 13.63 -8.05 10.19
CA LYS A 120 12.36 -7.69 10.88
C LYS A 120 12.08 -6.18 10.98
N ASN A 121 13.10 -5.36 11.22
CA ASN A 121 12.94 -3.91 11.38
C ASN A 121 12.62 -3.23 10.05
N ILE A 122 13.30 -3.66 8.99
CA ILE A 122 13.11 -3.14 7.63
C ILE A 122 11.70 -3.49 7.16
N ASN A 123 11.26 -4.74 7.39
CA ASN A 123 9.93 -5.19 6.99
C ASN A 123 8.81 -4.44 7.73
N LEU A 124 8.98 -4.18 9.04
CA LEU A 124 8.04 -3.35 9.80
C LEU A 124 8.04 -1.89 9.31
N SER A 125 9.21 -1.34 8.98
CA SER A 125 9.28 0.01 8.42
C SER A 125 8.62 0.12 7.05
N LEU A 126 8.82 -0.87 6.18
CA LEU A 126 8.17 -0.95 4.87
C LEU A 126 6.64 -1.10 5.02
N THR A 127 6.19 -1.86 6.02
CA THR A 127 4.76 -1.95 6.37
C THR A 127 4.22 -0.59 6.82
N GLY A 128 4.93 0.12 7.70
CA GLY A 128 4.53 1.44 8.17
C GLY A 128 4.47 2.48 7.04
N ILE A 129 5.48 2.51 6.18
CA ILE A 129 5.53 3.43 5.04
C ILE A 129 4.37 3.15 4.07
N SER A 130 4.18 1.88 3.70
CA SER A 130 3.09 1.49 2.79
C SER A 130 1.71 1.77 3.38
N LEU A 131 1.49 1.56 4.67
CA LEU A 131 0.25 1.95 5.36
C LEU A 131 0.00 3.47 5.33
N GLY A 132 1.04 4.29 5.55
CA GLY A 132 0.92 5.74 5.47
C GLY A 132 0.54 6.21 4.07
N ILE A 133 1.17 5.64 3.04
CA ILE A 133 0.82 5.92 1.64
C ILE A 133 -0.61 5.46 1.35
N LEU A 134 -0.98 4.26 1.80
CA LEU A 134 -2.32 3.68 1.59
C LEU A 134 -3.43 4.56 2.17
N LEU A 135 -3.28 5.00 3.43
CA LEU A 135 -4.20 5.92 4.09
C LEU A 135 -4.26 7.28 3.36
N GLY A 136 -3.15 7.69 2.77
CA GLY A 136 -3.04 8.89 1.96
C GLY A 136 -3.61 8.80 0.55
N ILE A 137 -3.92 7.61 0.03
CA ILE A 137 -4.52 7.42 -1.29
C ILE A 137 -6.05 7.51 -1.21
N LYS A 138 -6.65 6.73 -0.32
CA LYS A 138 -8.12 6.63 -0.17
C LYS A 138 -8.45 6.17 1.25
N PHE A 139 -9.53 6.71 1.82
CA PHE A 139 -9.96 6.34 3.18
C PHE A 139 -10.31 4.85 3.33
N SER A 140 -10.62 4.14 2.25
CA SER A 140 -10.78 2.67 2.29
C SER A 140 -9.50 1.95 2.77
N GLY A 141 -8.33 2.58 2.70
CA GLY A 141 -7.10 2.06 3.29
C GLY A 141 -7.15 1.88 4.81
N ILE A 142 -8.09 2.53 5.51
CA ILE A 142 -8.33 2.36 6.94
C ILE A 142 -8.67 0.90 7.27
N PHE A 143 -9.37 0.18 6.39
CA PHE A 143 -9.71 -1.22 6.63
C PHE A 143 -8.46 -2.11 6.73
N THR A 144 -7.47 -1.88 5.87
CA THR A 144 -6.18 -2.58 5.94
C THR A 144 -5.42 -2.20 7.21
N PHE A 145 -5.44 -0.92 7.60
CA PHE A 145 -4.84 -0.46 8.86
C PHE A 145 -5.47 -1.15 10.07
N ILE A 146 -6.80 -1.21 10.14
CA ILE A 146 -7.54 -1.90 11.20
C ILE A 146 -7.21 -3.39 11.20
N TYR A 147 -7.21 -4.05 10.04
CA TYR A 147 -6.88 -5.46 9.93
C TYR A 147 -5.48 -5.79 10.47
N LEU A 148 -4.47 -5.01 10.11
CA LEU A 148 -3.11 -5.18 10.63
C LEU A 148 -3.00 -4.84 12.13
N GLY A 149 -3.78 -3.86 12.59
CA GLY A 149 -3.92 -3.52 14.00
C GLY A 149 -4.51 -4.67 14.83
N LEU A 150 -5.60 -5.28 14.37
CA LEU A 150 -6.23 -6.44 15.02
C LEU A 150 -5.29 -7.65 15.08
N ASN A 151 -4.57 -7.95 14.00
CA ASN A 151 -3.56 -9.02 14.01
C ASN A 151 -2.42 -8.73 15.01
N THR A 152 -2.03 -7.46 15.14
CA THR A 152 -1.02 -7.05 16.12
C THR A 152 -1.53 -7.21 17.55
N LEU A 153 -2.78 -6.83 17.83
CA LEU A 153 -3.42 -7.04 19.13
C LEU A 153 -3.53 -8.53 19.48
N TYR A 154 -3.96 -9.36 18.53
CA TYR A 154 -4.01 -10.81 18.71
C TYR A 154 -2.64 -11.37 19.10
N SER A 155 -1.58 -10.91 18.43
CA SER A 155 -0.21 -11.31 18.74
C SER A 155 0.22 -10.90 20.15
N PHE A 156 -0.21 -9.73 20.62
CA PHE A 156 0.06 -9.33 22.01
C PHE A 156 -0.67 -10.23 23.00
N CYS A 157 -1.93 -10.57 22.76
CA CYS A 157 -2.65 -11.53 23.60
C CYS A 157 -1.91 -12.87 23.69
N THR A 158 -1.35 -13.37 22.58
CA THR A 158 -0.56 -14.61 22.60
C THR A 158 0.76 -14.48 23.37
N TYR A 159 1.45 -13.33 23.29
CA TYR A 159 2.67 -13.10 24.08
C TYR A 159 2.40 -12.95 25.58
N PHE A 160 1.26 -12.39 25.96
CA PHE A 160 0.87 -12.29 27.38
C PHE A 160 0.41 -13.63 27.96
N ALA A 161 -0.15 -14.52 27.14
CA ALA A 161 -0.55 -15.86 27.56
C ALA A 161 0.66 -16.79 27.78
N ASP A 162 1.77 -16.56 27.08
CA ASP A 162 2.99 -17.35 27.20
C ASP A 162 3.86 -16.86 28.37
N THR A 163 3.78 -17.56 29.50
CA THR A 163 4.52 -17.23 30.73
C THR A 163 6.02 -17.48 30.64
N SER A 164 6.51 -18.09 29.55
CA SER A 164 7.94 -18.33 29.32
C SER A 164 8.70 -17.09 28.84
N ILE A 165 7.99 -16.04 28.41
CA ILE A 165 8.58 -14.87 27.77
C ILE A 165 8.84 -13.76 28.80
N ASN A 166 10.07 -13.25 28.83
CA ASN A 166 10.42 -12.10 29.66
C ASN A 166 9.56 -10.86 29.32
N LEU A 167 9.02 -10.21 30.36
CA LEU A 167 8.21 -8.99 30.24
C LEU A 167 8.92 -7.88 29.47
N THR A 168 10.24 -7.75 29.63
CA THR A 168 11.05 -6.76 28.90
C THR A 168 11.04 -6.98 27.39
N LYS A 169 11.06 -8.25 26.94
CA LYS A 169 10.96 -8.59 25.51
C LYS A 169 9.57 -8.26 24.97
N ILE A 170 8.52 -8.50 25.76
CA ILE A 170 7.13 -8.16 25.40
C ILE A 170 6.99 -6.65 25.22
N LEU A 171 7.42 -5.86 26.22
CA LEU A 171 7.38 -4.39 26.18
C LEU A 171 8.17 -3.84 25.00
N TYR A 172 9.36 -4.38 24.72
CA TYR A 172 10.15 -3.98 23.56
C TYR A 172 9.41 -4.20 22.24
N GLN A 173 8.75 -5.35 22.05
CA GLN A 173 7.96 -5.64 20.84
C GLN A 173 6.74 -4.73 20.72
N ILE A 174 6.07 -4.40 21.83
CA ILE A 174 4.93 -3.48 21.85
C ILE A 174 5.37 -2.08 21.41
N ILE A 175 6.39 -1.52 22.05
CA ILE A 175 6.90 -0.17 21.74
C ILE A 175 7.37 -0.10 20.28
N LYS A 176 8.10 -1.12 19.83
CA LYS A 176 8.58 -1.22 18.46
C LYS A 176 7.43 -1.22 17.45
N ARG A 177 6.42 -2.07 17.64
CA ARG A 177 5.28 -2.15 16.73
C ARG A 177 4.43 -0.89 16.76
N PHE A 178 4.25 -0.28 17.93
CA PHE A 178 3.61 1.03 18.05
C PHE A 178 4.37 2.10 17.23
N ALA A 179 5.70 2.16 17.36
CA ALA A 179 6.51 3.11 16.61
C ALA A 179 6.38 2.89 15.09
N PHE A 180 6.53 1.66 14.59
CA PHE A 180 6.52 1.40 13.15
C PHE A 180 5.12 1.34 12.51
N LEU A 181 4.07 0.98 13.25
CA LEU A 181 2.71 0.83 12.71
C LEU A 181 1.80 2.01 13.01
N ILE A 182 2.21 2.98 13.84
CA ILE A 182 1.42 4.18 14.15
C ILE A 182 2.21 5.45 13.82
N LEU A 183 3.42 5.62 14.40
CA LEU A 183 4.19 6.84 14.17
C LEU A 183 4.66 6.97 12.72
N VAL A 184 5.20 5.90 12.13
CA VAL A 184 5.69 5.93 10.74
C VAL A 184 4.55 6.23 9.73
N PRO A 185 3.40 5.53 9.72
CA PRO A 185 2.28 5.90 8.85
C PRO A 185 1.81 7.34 9.04
N GLY A 186 1.74 7.80 10.29
CA GLY A 186 1.34 9.18 10.62
C GLY A 186 2.30 10.22 10.05
N LEU A 187 3.62 9.98 10.15
CA LEU A 187 4.64 10.83 9.55
C LEU A 187 4.54 10.84 8.02
N VAL A 188 4.42 9.67 7.38
CA VAL A 188 4.27 9.59 5.92
C VAL A 188 3.01 10.35 5.46
N TYR A 189 1.89 10.17 6.14
CA TYR A 189 0.66 10.90 5.85
C TYR A 189 0.84 12.42 6.00
N ALA A 190 1.43 12.87 7.12
CA ALA A 190 1.68 14.29 7.36
C ALA A 190 2.64 14.91 6.33
N THR A 191 3.70 14.21 5.95
CA THR A 191 4.65 14.68 4.92
C THR A 191 3.99 14.82 3.56
N ALA A 192 3.10 13.91 3.18
CA ALA A 192 2.36 14.02 1.92
C ALA A 192 1.44 15.24 1.89
N PHE A 193 0.76 15.55 3.01
CA PHE A 193 -0.03 16.78 3.14
C PHE A 193 0.83 18.04 3.11
N TYR A 194 1.98 18.03 3.79
CA TYR A 194 2.93 19.14 3.78
C TYR A 194 3.42 19.44 2.34
N ILE A 195 3.80 18.40 1.60
CA ILE A 195 4.20 18.53 0.19
C ILE A 195 3.05 19.05 -0.67
N HIS A 196 1.84 18.52 -0.49
CA HIS A 196 0.67 18.97 -1.24
C HIS A 196 0.40 20.46 -1.05
N ILE A 197 0.45 20.94 0.21
CA ILE A 197 0.23 22.35 0.54
C ILE A 197 1.32 23.23 -0.09
N ASN A 198 2.59 22.84 0.01
CA ASN A 198 3.70 23.61 -0.58
C ASN A 198 3.68 23.68 -2.11
N ILE A 199 3.13 22.66 -2.79
CA ILE A 199 2.99 22.67 -4.25
C ILE A 199 1.81 23.56 -4.70
N LEU A 200 0.77 23.66 -3.87
CA LEU A 200 -0.43 24.45 -4.17
C LEU A 200 -0.40 25.90 -3.64
N SER A 201 0.58 26.26 -2.80
CA SER A 201 0.84 27.63 -2.32
C SER A 201 1.61 28.45 -3.35
#